data_AF-A0A7N2LSR2-F1
#
_entry.id   AF-A0A7N2LSR2-F1
#
_cell.length_a   1.000
_cell.length_b   1.000
_cell.length_c   1.000
_cell.angle_alpha   90.00
_cell.angle_beta   90.00
_cell.angle_gamma   90.00
#
_symmetry.space_group_name_H-M   'P 1'
#
loop_
_entity.id
_entity.type
_entity.pdbx_description
1 polymer ?
#
loop_
_entity_poly.entity_id
_entity_poly.type
_entity_poly.pdbx_seq_one_letter_code
_entity_poly.pdbx_strand_id
1 'polypeptide(L)'
;MSDYLPPEVIGEILLGLPVKSVLRFRSVCKTWYSLISNSRFANVYLARSNQRPSPYFLFGRREHEKPTLPNSRFSQWTNLSS
;
A
#
# COMPACT_ATOMS: atom_id res chain seq x y z
N MET A 1 -19.22 20.94 22.97
CA MET A 1 -18.26 21.62 22.07
C MET A 1 -17.75 20.55 21.14
N SER A 2 -17.83 20.75 19.83
CA SER A 2 -17.27 19.77 18.92
C SER A 2 -16.18 20.42 18.10
N ASP A 3 -14.95 20.06 18.44
CA ASP A 3 -13.72 20.46 17.76
C ASP A 3 -13.59 19.66 16.44
N TYR A 4 -14.57 19.81 15.56
CA TYR A 4 -14.52 19.20 14.23
C TYR A 4 -13.66 20.07 13.32
N LEU A 5 -12.51 19.52 12.90
CA LEU A 5 -11.71 20.11 11.83
C LEU A 5 -12.50 20.11 10.52
N PRO A 6 -12.41 21.18 9.70
CA PRO A 6 -13.01 21.22 8.39
C PRO A 6 -12.55 20.06 7.49
N PRO A 7 -13.40 19.54 6.59
CA PRO A 7 -13.05 18.48 5.65
C PRO A 7 -11.81 18.80 4.79
N GLU A 8 -11.63 20.06 4.42
CA GLU A 8 -10.46 20.52 3.66
C GLU A 8 -9.16 20.30 4.43
N VAL A 9 -9.15 20.62 5.73
CA VAL A 9 -7.97 20.47 6.60
C VAL A 9 -7.64 19.00 6.80
N ILE A 10 -8.66 18.16 7.00
CA ILE A 10 -8.48 16.70 7.09
C ILE A 10 -7.89 16.16 5.79
N GLY A 11 -8.35 16.65 4.63
CA GLY A 11 -7.81 16.31 3.32
C GLY A 11 -6.30 16.59 3.22
N GLU A 12 -5.85 17.78 3.59
CA GLU A 12 -4.42 18.15 3.56
C GLU A 12 -3.57 17.28 4.50
N ILE A 13 -4.06 16.96 5.70
CA ILE A 13 -3.38 16.06 6.64
C ILE A 13 -3.23 14.66 6.02
N LEU A 14 -4.31 14.12 5.45
CA LEU A 14 -4.29 12.81 4.80
C LEU A 14 -3.35 12.77 3.59
N LEU A 15 -3.27 13.86 2.81
CA LEU A 15 -2.34 14.03 1.70
C LEU A 15 -0.86 14.10 2.13
N GLY A 16 -0.57 14.35 3.40
CA GLY A 16 0.78 14.33 3.96
C GLY A 16 1.31 12.93 4.31
N LEU A 17 0.39 11.99 4.55
CA LEU A 17 0.68 10.64 5.02
C LEU A 17 1.02 9.70 3.85
N PRO A 18 1.47 8.45 4.09
CA PRO A 18 1.59 7.41 3.06
C PRO A 18 0.27 6.69 2.77
N VAL A 19 0.08 6.19 1.54
CA VAL A 19 -1.24 5.68 1.08
C VAL A 19 -1.73 4.50 1.94
N LYS A 20 -0.79 3.67 2.41
CA LYS A 20 -1.09 2.53 3.28
C LYS A 20 -1.71 2.98 4.61
N SER A 21 -1.21 4.08 5.18
CA SER A 21 -1.74 4.65 6.44
C SER A 21 -3.13 5.25 6.20
N VAL A 22 -3.29 6.00 5.11
CA VAL A 22 -4.58 6.63 4.75
C VAL A 22 -5.69 5.60 4.59
N LEU A 23 -5.40 4.47 3.94
CA LEU A 23 -6.38 3.39 3.77
C LEU A 23 -6.87 2.80 5.09
N ARG A 24 -6.05 2.81 6.15
CA ARG A 24 -6.47 2.36 7.50
C ARG A 24 -7.40 3.37 8.17
N PHE A 25 -7.30 4.66 7.85
CA PHE A 25 -8.17 5.68 8.44
C PHE A 25 -9.59 5.71 7.87
N ARG A 26 -9.87 4.95 6.80
CA ARG A 26 -11.22 4.77 6.26
C ARG A 26 -12.20 4.21 7.30
N SER A 27 -11.72 3.50 8.31
CA SER A 27 -12.56 2.90 9.36
C SER A 27 -12.81 3.82 10.56
N VAL A 28 -12.24 5.04 10.58
CA VAL A 28 -12.34 5.95 11.73
C VAL A 28 -13.72 6.61 11.79
N CYS A 29 -14.16 7.20 10.68
CA CYS A 29 -15.50 7.78 10.58
C CYS A 29 -15.97 7.91 9.11
N LYS A 30 -17.27 8.14 8.93
CA LYS A 30 -17.91 8.30 7.61
C LYS A 30 -17.33 9.47 6.82
N THR A 31 -16.98 10.57 7.48
CA THR A 31 -16.39 11.76 6.85
C THR A 31 -15.04 11.44 6.21
N TRP A 32 -14.17 10.74 6.94
CA TRP A 32 -12.85 10.33 6.42
C TRP A 32 -12.99 9.31 5.30
N TYR A 33 -13.92 8.36 5.43
CA TYR A 33 -14.23 7.43 4.34
C TYR A 33 -14.65 8.17 3.06
N SER A 34 -15.55 9.15 3.16
CA SER A 34 -16.03 9.93 2.02
C SER A 34 -14.91 10.73 1.36
N LEU A 35 -14.04 11.37 2.16
CA LEU A 35 -12.87 12.11 1.65
C LEU A 35 -11.88 11.20 0.92
N ILE A 36 -11.55 10.04 1.51
CA ILE A 36 -10.59 9.09 0.94
C ILE A 36 -11.15 8.38 -0.30
N SER A 37 -12.47 8.16 -0.33
CA SER A 37 -13.16 7.54 -1.47
C SER A 37 -13.37 8.51 -2.64
N ASN A 38 -13.05 9.79 -2.49
CA ASN A 38 -13.21 10.79 -3.55
C ASN A 38 -12.12 10.62 -4.61
N SER A 39 -12.50 10.57 -5.89
CA SER A 39 -11.58 10.48 -7.02
C SER A 39 -10.60 11.66 -7.10
N ARG A 40 -11.04 12.86 -6.68
CA ARG A 40 -10.18 14.04 -6.58
C ARG A 40 -9.03 13.81 -5.60
N PHE A 41 -9.32 13.18 -4.46
CA PHE A 41 -8.32 12.87 -3.45
C PHE A 41 -7.27 11.90 -4.00
N ALA A 42 -7.69 10.85 -4.71
CA ALA A 42 -6.79 9.89 -5.36
C ALA A 42 -5.87 10.55 -6.40
N ASN A 43 -6.39 11.44 -7.24
CA ASN A 43 -5.59 12.14 -8.26
C ASN A 43 -4.51 13.04 -7.64
N VAL A 44 -4.86 13.81 -6.60
CA VAL A 44 -3.89 14.67 -5.89
C VAL A 44 -2.83 13.80 -5.20
N TYR A 45 -3.23 12.66 -4.66
CA TYR A 45 -2.33 11.71 -4.03
C TYR A 45 -1.31 11.12 -5.01
N LEU A 46 -1.77 10.71 -6.20
CA LEU A 46 -0.94 10.15 -7.26
C LEU A 46 0.03 11.20 -7.81
N ALA A 47 -0.43 12.44 -7.99
CA ALA A 47 0.42 13.55 -8.41
C ALA A 47 1.55 13.80 -7.40
N ARG A 48 1.24 13.80 -6.08
CA ARG A 48 2.25 13.93 -5.01
C ARG A 48 3.18 12.71 -4.91
N SER A 49 2.68 11.49 -5.11
CA SER A 49 3.53 10.29 -5.04
C SER A 49 4.56 10.24 -6.17
N ASN A 50 4.24 10.80 -7.34
CA ASN A 50 5.18 10.89 -8.46
C ASN A 50 6.28 11.94 -8.24
N GLN A 51 6.06 12.91 -7.35
CA GLN A 51 7.05 13.94 -6.99
C GLN A 51 7.98 13.53 -5.85
N ARG A 52 7.56 12.54 -5.04
CA ARG A 52 8.42 11.96 -4.01
C ARG A 52 9.23 10.83 -4.64
N PRO A 53 10.56 10.95 -4.83
CA PRO A 53 11.36 9.79 -5.14
C PRO A 53 11.11 8.77 -4.03
N SER A 54 10.44 7.69 -4.39
CA SER A 54 10.05 6.64 -3.46
C SER A 54 11.32 6.08 -2.81
N PRO A 55 11.46 6.10 -1.48
CA PRO A 55 12.57 5.41 -0.83
C PRO A 55 12.49 3.89 -1.07
N TYR A 56 11.33 3.39 -1.50
CA TYR A 56 11.12 2.00 -1.88
C TYR A 56 11.74 1.64 -3.24
N PHE A 57 12.35 2.58 -3.98
CA PHE A 57 13.27 2.18 -5.06
C PHE A 57 14.46 1.36 -4.52
N LEU A 58 14.77 1.46 -3.22
CA LEU A 58 15.74 0.59 -2.55
C LEU A 58 15.14 -0.70 -1.96
N PHE A 59 13.81 -0.78 -1.83
CA PHE A 59 13.10 -1.99 -1.40
C PHE A 59 12.34 -2.58 -2.59
N GLY A 60 13.11 -3.30 -3.40
CA GLY A 60 12.74 -4.05 -4.60
C GLY A 60 11.26 -4.33 -4.84
N ARG A 61 10.87 -4.18 -6.11
CA ARG A 61 9.85 -5.03 -6.74
C ARG A 61 9.97 -6.43 -6.13
N ARG A 62 9.00 -6.86 -5.33
CA ARG A 62 8.76 -8.29 -5.17
C ARG A 62 8.32 -8.74 -6.55
N GLU A 63 9.27 -9.29 -7.31
CA GLU A 63 8.94 -10.05 -8.50
C GLU A 63 7.86 -11.03 -8.08
N HIS A 64 6.76 -10.95 -8.81
CA HIS A 64 5.73 -11.96 -8.81
C HIS A 64 6.31 -13.19 -9.52
N GLU A 65 7.41 -13.75 -8.99
CA GLU A 65 7.84 -15.08 -9.36
C GLU A 65 6.86 -16.02 -8.68
N LYS A 66 6.03 -16.66 -9.50
CA LYS A 66 5.28 -17.84 -9.08
C LYS A 66 6.24 -18.75 -8.32
N PRO A 67 5.87 -19.37 -7.20
CA PRO A 67 6.63 -20.50 -6.68
C PRO A 67 6.47 -21.64 -7.70
N THR A 68 7.26 -21.62 -8.77
CA THR A 68 7.58 -22.83 -9.50
C THR A 68 8.42 -23.63 -8.54
N LEU A 69 7.75 -24.60 -7.91
CA LEU A 69 8.42 -25.70 -7.23
C LEU A 69 9.59 -26.13 -8.11
N PRO A 70 10.82 -26.24 -7.58
CA PRO A 70 11.86 -26.97 -8.28
C PRO A 70 11.36 -28.42 -8.38
N ASN A 71 10.74 -28.74 -9.51
CA ASN A 71 10.66 -30.10 -10.02
C ASN A 71 12.09 -30.54 -10.34
N SER A 72 12.90 -30.76 -9.30
CA SER A 72 14.22 -31.38 -9.35
C SER A 72 14.80 -31.52 -7.93
N ARG A 73 14.02 -32.05 -6.98
CA ARG A 73 14.59 -32.44 -5.66
C ARG A 73 13.92 -33.65 -5.01
N PHE A 74 13.11 -34.40 -5.74
CA PHE A 74 12.56 -35.68 -5.26
C PHE A 74 13.16 -36.91 -5.94
N SER A 75 13.90 -36.75 -7.04
CA SER A 75 14.50 -37.89 -7.78
C SER A 75 15.90 -38.30 -7.31
N GLN A 76 16.50 -37.62 -6.33
CA GLN A 76 17.85 -37.97 -5.82
C GLN A 76 17.83 -38.81 -4.52
N TRP A 77 16.69 -38.92 -3.83
CA TRP A 77 16.61 -39.61 -2.52
C TRP A 77 16.26 -41.11 -2.61
N THR A 78 16.08 -41.67 -3.80
CA THR A 78 15.74 -43.10 -3.96
C THR A 78 16.95 -44.02 -4.21
N ASN A 79 18.19 -43.52 -4.15
CA ASN A 79 19.40 -44.32 -4.43
C ASN A 79 20.41 -44.41 -3.27
N LEU A 80 20.02 -44.12 -2.03
CA LEU A 80 20.90 -44.26 -0.85
C LEU A 80 20.47 -45.39 0.11
N SER A 81 19.71 -46.37 -0.38
CA SER A 81 19.42 -47.60 0.37
C SER A 81 19.74 -48.83 -0.48
N SER A 82 21.03 -49.08 -0.70
CA SER A 82 21.62 -50.40 -0.98
C SER A 82 23.04 -50.42 -0.42
#